data_AF-A0A829YCM0-F1
#
_entry.id   AF-A0A829YCM0-F1
#
_cell.length_a   1.000
_cell.length_b   1.000
_cell.length_c   1.000
_cell.angle_alpha   90.00
_cell.angle_beta   90.00
_cell.angle_gamma   90.00
#
_symmetry.space_group_name_H-M   'P 1'
#
loop_
_entity.id
_entity.type
_entity.pdbx_description
1 polymer ?
#
loop_
_entity_poly.entity_id
_entity_poly.type
_entity_poly.pdbx_seq_one_letter_code
_entity_poly.pdbx_strand_id
1 'polypeptide(L)'
;MLGFSTVCFGIACFLQGDFTIFWQPFPEGMPFRQPLAFLSSTLLVLSGAGLFFSRTRRIAAITQIVLFLAYAASWLSVFRSVQPWLGIAEHLATVAGAATVWARLSPESARLWHFGPTVARIAYGCCSIVFGLAHVVALEGTMSMVPAWLPGDAMFWALFTGAGHLAVGIALIVDRLAILATRLGSLMYLCFAAFAWLPGAVTHPDQWLRWAGTAITLVMLSALWLVGDYLRLSRQRNVE
;
A
#
# COMPACT_ATOMS: atom_id res chain seq x y z
N MET A 1 -3.32 -12.86 0.93
CA MET A 1 -2.17 -11.97 0.66
C MET A 1 -2.16 -10.80 1.63
N LEU A 2 -3.18 -9.92 1.63
CA LEU A 2 -3.23 -8.75 2.51
C LEU A 2 -2.98 -9.07 4.01
N GLY A 3 -3.66 -10.09 4.56
CA GLY A 3 -3.46 -10.49 5.96
C GLY A 3 -2.01 -10.83 6.31
N PHE A 4 -1.34 -11.60 5.45
CA PHE A 4 0.07 -11.97 5.65
C PHE A 4 0.98 -10.74 5.57
N SER A 5 0.86 -9.93 4.51
CA SER A 5 1.70 -8.74 4.35
C SER A 5 1.51 -7.73 5.49
N THR A 6 0.28 -7.57 6.01
CA THR A 6 0.03 -6.68 7.15
C THR A 6 0.58 -7.25 8.46
N VAL A 7 0.58 -8.56 8.66
CA VAL A 7 1.28 -9.20 9.80
C VAL A 7 2.78 -8.90 9.74
N CYS A 8 3.42 -9.11 8.58
CA CYS A 8 4.84 -8.82 8.41
C CYS A 8 5.15 -7.34 8.67
N PHE A 9 4.30 -6.43 8.17
CA PHE A 9 4.49 -4.99 8.39
C PHE A 9 4.33 -4.63 9.87
N GLY A 10 3.29 -5.16 10.54
CA GLY A 10 3.09 -4.98 11.98
C GLY A 10 4.26 -5.49 12.81
N ILE A 11 4.81 -6.67 12.51
CA ILE A 11 5.99 -7.22 13.19
C ILE A 11 7.19 -6.30 12.99
N ALA A 12 7.46 -5.86 11.76
CA ALA A 12 8.58 -4.97 11.49
C ALA A 12 8.45 -3.62 12.24
N CYS A 13 7.25 -3.02 12.25
CA CYS A 13 6.99 -1.81 13.02
C CYS A 13 7.12 -2.02 14.52
N PHE A 14 6.66 -3.17 15.05
CA PHE A 14 6.77 -3.50 16.46
C PHE A 14 8.23 -3.62 16.89
N LEU A 15 9.04 -4.32 16.10
CA LEU A 15 10.45 -4.54 16.39
C LEU A 15 11.31 -3.30 16.14
N GLN A 16 10.85 -2.38 15.30
CA GLN A 16 11.44 -1.05 15.18
C GLN A 16 11.28 -0.22 16.46
N GLY A 17 10.24 -0.47 17.27
CA GLY A 17 10.07 0.12 18.60
C GLY A 17 9.57 1.58 18.62
N ASP A 18 9.32 2.17 17.44
CA ASP A 18 8.67 3.47 17.25
C ASP A 18 8.03 3.54 15.85
N PHE A 19 7.30 4.62 15.55
CA PHE A 19 6.72 4.84 14.23
C PHE A 19 7.77 4.91 13.13
N THR A 20 7.43 4.30 12.00
CA THR A 20 8.31 4.16 10.83
C THR A 20 8.38 5.47 10.06
N ILE A 21 9.50 6.21 10.11
CA ILE A 21 9.57 7.60 9.59
C ILE A 21 9.07 7.79 8.15
N PHE A 22 9.30 6.82 7.25
CA PHE A 22 8.89 6.88 5.85
C PHE A 22 7.40 6.62 5.60
N TRP A 23 6.66 6.06 6.56
CA TRP A 23 5.24 5.72 6.38
C TRP A 23 4.34 6.21 7.51
N GLN A 24 4.89 6.55 8.67
CA GLN A 24 4.14 6.95 9.85
C GLN A 24 4.81 8.19 10.47
N PRO A 25 4.85 9.34 9.76
CA PRO A 25 5.56 10.53 10.21
C PRO A 25 4.76 11.29 11.28
N PHE A 26 4.41 10.61 12.37
CA PHE A 26 3.90 11.27 13.55
C PHE A 26 4.96 12.24 14.11
N PRO A 27 4.57 13.34 14.77
CA PRO A 27 5.53 14.27 15.38
C PRO A 27 6.34 13.62 16.51
N GLU A 28 7.61 14.02 16.67
CA GLU A 28 8.46 13.54 17.79
C GLU A 28 7.92 13.97 19.15
N GLY A 29 7.37 15.19 19.25
CA GLY A 29 6.78 15.74 20.48
C GLY A 29 5.37 15.23 20.80
N MET A 30 4.84 14.25 20.06
CA MET A 30 3.49 13.72 20.30
C MET A 30 3.42 13.00 21.66
N PRO A 31 2.45 13.31 22.54
CA PRO A 31 2.29 12.61 23.80
C PRO A 31 1.98 11.13 23.54
N PHE A 32 2.57 10.24 24.34
CA PHE A 32 2.41 8.78 24.23
C PHE A 32 2.80 8.19 22.87
N ARG A 33 3.67 8.85 22.09
CA ARG A 33 4.13 8.39 20.77
C ARG A 33 4.52 6.91 20.74
N GLN A 34 5.47 6.51 21.58
CA GLN A 34 5.98 5.14 21.60
C GLN A 34 4.91 4.11 22.02
N PRO A 35 4.13 4.32 23.10
CA PRO A 35 2.97 3.46 23.39
C PRO A 35 1.97 3.34 22.23
N LEU A 36 1.70 4.44 21.52
CA LEU A 36 0.81 4.44 20.35
C LEU A 36 1.42 3.67 19.17
N ALA A 37 2.74 3.74 18.96
CA ALA A 37 3.43 2.95 17.94
C ALA A 37 3.31 1.44 18.22
N PHE A 38 3.50 1.01 19.47
CA PHE A 38 3.30 -0.38 19.88
C PHE A 38 1.84 -0.83 19.74
N LEU A 39 0.88 0.00 20.14
CA LEU A 39 -0.53 -0.28 19.95
C LEU A 39 -0.87 -0.44 18.46
N SER A 40 -0.39 0.49 17.63
CA SER A 40 -0.64 0.52 16.20
C SER A 40 -0.07 -0.72 15.49
N SER A 41 1.18 -1.08 15.78
CA SER A 41 1.84 -2.28 15.24
C SER A 41 1.18 -3.57 15.71
N THR A 42 0.75 -3.63 16.98
CA THR A 42 -0.04 -4.77 17.50
C THR A 42 -1.36 -4.91 16.75
N LEU A 43 -2.08 -3.80 16.51
CA LEU A 43 -3.32 -3.82 15.75
C LEU A 43 -3.10 -4.21 14.28
N LEU A 44 -1.97 -3.86 13.66
CA LEU A 44 -1.59 -4.36 12.33
C LEU A 44 -1.44 -5.88 12.34
N VAL A 45 -0.73 -6.45 13.32
CA VAL A 45 -0.56 -7.91 13.45
C VAL A 45 -1.91 -8.59 13.68
N LEU A 46 -2.70 -8.13 14.64
CA LEU A 46 -3.99 -8.74 14.98
C LEU A 46 -5.00 -8.64 13.84
N SER A 47 -5.08 -7.50 13.17
CA SER A 47 -5.98 -7.33 12.03
C SER A 47 -5.51 -8.14 10.82
N GLY A 48 -4.20 -8.21 10.55
CA GLY A 48 -3.63 -9.07 9.51
C GLY A 48 -3.95 -10.55 9.75
N ALA A 49 -3.76 -11.04 10.98
CA ALA A 49 -4.13 -12.39 11.39
C ALA A 49 -5.65 -12.62 11.31
N GLY A 50 -6.44 -11.62 11.72
CA GLY A 50 -7.91 -11.67 11.67
C GLY A 50 -8.48 -11.86 10.27
N LEU A 51 -7.78 -11.45 9.20
CA LEU A 51 -8.26 -11.67 7.83
C LEU A 51 -8.34 -13.15 7.43
N PHE A 52 -7.59 -14.04 8.09
CA PHE A 52 -7.61 -15.48 7.81
C PHE A 52 -8.88 -16.17 8.34
N PHE A 53 -9.53 -15.62 9.36
CA PHE A 53 -10.69 -16.25 10.00
C PHE A 53 -12.00 -15.60 9.56
N SER A 54 -12.97 -16.41 9.12
CA SER A 54 -14.27 -15.92 8.62
C SER A 54 -15.00 -15.03 9.64
N ARG A 55 -14.92 -15.37 10.94
CA ARG A 55 -15.57 -14.65 12.03
C ARG A 55 -15.02 -13.23 12.26
N THR A 56 -13.72 -13.03 12.08
CA THR A 56 -13.05 -11.74 12.38
C THR A 56 -12.70 -10.93 11.14
N ARG A 57 -12.79 -11.52 9.94
CA ARG A 57 -12.40 -10.89 8.67
C ARG A 57 -13.00 -9.50 8.44
N ARG A 58 -14.27 -9.29 8.82
CA ARG A 58 -14.94 -7.99 8.66
C ARG A 58 -14.33 -6.92 9.55
N ILE A 59 -14.18 -7.21 10.84
CA ILE A 59 -13.61 -6.27 11.82
C ILE A 59 -12.15 -6.01 11.48
N ALA A 60 -11.39 -7.04 11.13
CA ALA A 60 -10.02 -6.93 10.67
C ALA A 60 -9.86 -5.96 9.48
N ALA A 61 -10.71 -6.06 8.46
CA ALA A 61 -10.69 -5.13 7.34
C ALA A 61 -11.00 -3.68 7.76
N ILE A 62 -11.97 -3.47 8.66
CA ILE A 62 -12.28 -2.15 9.22
C ILE A 62 -11.09 -1.59 10.01
N THR A 63 -10.46 -2.40 10.86
CA THR A 63 -9.26 -1.99 11.62
C THR A 63 -8.15 -1.55 10.67
N GLN A 64 -7.89 -2.28 9.59
CA GLN A 64 -6.89 -1.88 8.59
C GLN A 64 -7.28 -0.55 7.92
N ILE A 65 -8.53 -0.38 7.50
CA ILE A 65 -9.00 0.88 6.92
C ILE A 65 -8.74 2.06 7.87
N VAL A 66 -9.12 1.92 9.15
CA VAL A 66 -8.92 2.97 10.16
C VAL A 66 -7.45 3.26 10.40
N LEU A 67 -6.61 2.23 10.54
CA LEU A 67 -5.16 2.41 10.75
C LEU A 67 -4.49 3.12 9.58
N PHE A 68 -4.72 2.66 8.35
CA PHE A 68 -4.12 3.28 7.18
C PHE A 68 -4.68 4.68 6.91
N LEU A 69 -5.95 4.95 7.21
CA LEU A 69 -6.49 6.32 7.20
C LEU A 69 -5.80 7.22 8.25
N ALA A 70 -5.52 6.70 9.45
CA ALA A 70 -4.78 7.44 10.47
C ALA A 70 -3.33 7.73 10.03
N TYR A 71 -2.68 6.79 9.33
CA TYR A 71 -1.35 7.02 8.76
C TYR A 71 -1.39 8.04 7.62
N ALA A 72 -2.38 7.98 6.73
CA ALA A 72 -2.60 9.02 5.73
C ALA A 72 -2.81 10.40 6.38
N ALA A 73 -3.60 10.47 7.45
CA ALA A 73 -3.82 11.70 8.20
C ALA A 73 -2.55 12.21 8.90
N SER A 74 -1.66 11.32 9.35
CA SER A 74 -0.39 11.74 9.98
C SER A 74 0.49 12.56 9.03
N TRP A 75 0.44 12.31 7.73
CA TRP A 75 1.12 13.13 6.72
C TRP A 75 0.59 14.55 6.63
N LEU A 76 -0.67 14.81 7.05
CA LEU A 76 -1.22 16.17 7.15
C LEU A 76 -0.43 17.04 8.14
N SER A 77 0.20 16.43 9.15
CA SER A 77 0.98 17.15 10.16
C SER A 77 2.37 17.61 9.66
N VAL A 78 2.82 17.13 8.50
CA VAL A 78 4.18 17.38 7.95
C VAL A 78 4.10 18.08 6.58
N PHE A 79 3.06 18.89 6.33
CA PHE A 79 2.83 19.62 5.06
C PHE A 79 3.87 20.70 4.75
N ARG A 80 5.12 20.30 4.45
CA ARG A 80 6.22 21.22 4.11
C ARG A 80 6.96 20.89 2.81
N SER A 81 6.54 19.88 2.03
CA SER A 81 7.17 19.51 0.73
C SER A 81 6.21 18.69 -0.17
N VAL A 82 6.69 18.14 -1.30
CA VAL A 82 5.92 17.22 -2.19
C VAL A 82 5.76 15.82 -1.58
N GLN A 83 6.65 15.44 -0.66
CA GLN A 83 6.72 14.12 -0.03
C GLN A 83 5.43 13.66 0.71
N PRO A 84 4.62 14.54 1.33
CA PRO A 84 3.36 14.16 1.95
C PRO A 84 2.35 13.54 0.99
N TRP A 85 2.33 13.94 -0.29
CA TRP A 85 1.38 13.40 -1.26
C TRP A 85 1.65 11.93 -1.57
N LEU A 86 2.93 11.53 -1.68
CA LEU A 86 3.32 10.15 -1.87
C LEU A 86 2.86 9.28 -0.69
N GLY A 87 3.21 9.69 0.53
CA GLY A 87 2.85 8.95 1.73
C GLY A 87 1.33 8.84 1.94
N ILE A 88 0.57 9.91 1.68
CA ILE A 88 -0.90 9.87 1.67
C ILE A 88 -1.40 8.85 0.63
N ALA A 89 -0.85 8.87 -0.58
CA ALA A 89 -1.27 7.98 -1.66
C ALA A 89 -0.96 6.50 -1.35
N GLU A 90 0.19 6.18 -0.74
CA GLU A 90 0.55 4.81 -0.33
C GLU A 90 -0.48 4.22 0.65
N HIS A 91 -0.90 5.03 1.63
CA HIS A 91 -1.89 4.64 2.60
C HIS A 91 -3.30 4.57 2.01
N LEU A 92 -3.71 5.54 1.19
CA LEU A 92 -5.02 5.53 0.54
C LEU A 92 -5.16 4.38 -0.47
N ALA A 93 -4.09 4.00 -1.17
CA ALA A 93 -4.06 2.81 -2.01
C ALA A 93 -4.32 1.54 -1.18
N THR A 94 -3.71 1.45 0.00
CA THR A 94 -3.93 0.34 0.94
C THR A 94 -5.36 0.34 1.49
N VAL A 95 -5.90 1.52 1.84
CA VAL A 95 -7.30 1.70 2.24
C VAL A 95 -8.26 1.21 1.15
N ALA A 96 -8.02 1.56 -0.12
CA ALA A 96 -8.84 1.11 -1.24
C ALA A 96 -8.85 -0.42 -1.33
N GLY A 97 -7.70 -1.08 -1.17
CA GLY A 97 -7.60 -2.54 -1.11
C GLY A 97 -8.38 -3.16 0.05
N ALA A 98 -8.16 -2.67 1.28
CA ALA A 98 -8.86 -3.16 2.48
C ALA A 98 -10.38 -2.93 2.41
N ALA A 99 -10.82 -1.79 1.85
CA ALA A 99 -12.21 -1.46 1.62
C ALA A 99 -12.90 -2.42 0.66
N THR A 100 -12.19 -3.00 -0.32
CA THR A 100 -12.77 -4.06 -1.18
C THR A 100 -13.10 -5.32 -0.38
N VAL A 101 -12.28 -5.68 0.62
CA VAL A 101 -12.52 -6.82 1.51
C VAL A 101 -13.74 -6.55 2.38
N TRP A 102 -13.80 -5.37 3.01
CA TRP A 102 -14.95 -4.94 3.80
C TRP A 102 -16.24 -4.90 2.98
N ALA A 103 -16.21 -4.30 1.80
CA ALA A 103 -17.38 -4.14 0.94
C ALA A 103 -17.98 -5.48 0.50
N ARG A 104 -17.13 -6.49 0.26
CA ARG A 104 -17.57 -7.86 -0.04
C ARG A 104 -18.25 -8.56 1.14
N LEU A 105 -17.89 -8.18 2.36
CA LEU A 105 -18.45 -8.75 3.60
C LEU A 105 -19.65 -7.95 4.13
N SER A 106 -19.90 -6.75 3.59
CA SER A 106 -20.98 -5.86 4.02
C SER A 106 -21.59 -5.11 2.83
N PRO A 107 -22.22 -5.82 1.87
CA PRO A 107 -22.66 -5.23 0.60
C PRO A 107 -23.73 -4.14 0.77
N GLU A 108 -24.61 -4.25 1.77
CA GLU A 108 -25.61 -3.22 2.08
C GLU A 108 -24.95 -1.92 2.56
N SER A 109 -24.02 -2.03 3.51
CA SER A 109 -23.24 -0.88 3.98
C SER A 109 -22.40 -0.28 2.85
N ALA A 110 -21.76 -1.11 2.02
CA ALA A 110 -20.99 -0.62 0.89
C ALA A 110 -21.85 0.19 -0.10
N ARG A 111 -23.08 -0.25 -0.38
CA ARG A 111 -24.05 0.51 -1.19
C ARG A 111 -24.43 1.84 -0.55
N LEU A 112 -24.68 1.86 0.76
CA LEU A 112 -25.00 3.09 1.51
C LEU A 112 -23.87 4.12 1.43
N TRP A 113 -22.61 3.67 1.51
CA TRP A 113 -21.44 4.52 1.38
C TRP A 113 -21.00 4.75 -0.07
N HIS A 114 -21.81 4.32 -1.06
CA HIS A 114 -21.51 4.36 -2.49
C HIS A 114 -20.16 3.76 -2.88
N PHE A 115 -19.60 2.88 -2.06
CA PHE A 115 -18.34 2.22 -2.32
C PHE A 115 -18.57 0.97 -3.16
N GLY A 116 -18.13 1.03 -4.41
CA GLY A 116 -18.23 -0.06 -5.36
C GLY A 116 -16.96 -0.24 -6.19
N PRO A 117 -16.99 -1.16 -7.17
CA PRO A 117 -15.83 -1.46 -8.01
C PRO A 117 -15.25 -0.22 -8.72
N THR A 118 -16.12 0.69 -9.17
CA THR A 118 -15.74 1.97 -9.78
C THR A 118 -14.96 2.87 -8.83
N VAL A 119 -15.45 3.07 -7.60
CA VAL A 119 -14.77 3.89 -6.59
C VAL A 119 -13.42 3.28 -6.21
N ALA A 120 -13.37 1.96 -6.01
CA ALA A 120 -12.15 1.26 -5.68
C ALA A 120 -11.06 1.44 -6.76
N ARG A 121 -11.40 1.25 -8.04
CA ARG A 121 -10.44 1.42 -9.14
C ARG A 121 -10.02 2.87 -9.34
N ILE A 122 -10.94 3.84 -9.26
CA ILE A 122 -10.61 5.25 -9.43
C ILE A 122 -9.72 5.73 -8.28
N ALA A 123 -10.05 5.39 -7.03
CA ALA A 123 -9.27 5.77 -5.86
C ALA A 123 -7.84 5.22 -5.95
N TYR A 124 -7.68 3.92 -6.26
CA TYR A 124 -6.35 3.34 -6.44
C TYR A 124 -5.63 3.95 -7.65
N GLY A 125 -6.36 4.19 -8.74
CA GLY A 125 -5.83 4.79 -9.96
C GLY A 125 -5.20 6.17 -9.70
N CYS A 126 -5.90 7.04 -8.97
CA CYS A 126 -5.38 8.34 -8.54
C CYS A 126 -4.09 8.20 -7.71
N CYS A 127 -4.05 7.24 -6.78
CA CYS A 127 -2.83 6.98 -5.99
C CYS A 127 -1.68 6.54 -6.90
N SER A 128 -1.95 5.70 -7.90
CA SER A 128 -0.94 5.27 -8.87
C SER A 128 -0.38 6.41 -9.72
N ILE A 129 -1.21 7.41 -10.08
CA ILE A 129 -0.72 8.62 -10.74
C ILE A 129 0.31 9.34 -9.87
N VAL A 130 0.01 9.50 -8.56
CA VAL A 130 0.94 10.11 -7.61
C VAL A 130 2.25 9.32 -7.52
N PHE A 131 2.20 7.98 -7.51
CA PHE A 131 3.41 7.15 -7.52
C PHE A 131 4.26 7.35 -8.77
N GLY A 132 3.63 7.45 -9.94
CA GLY A 132 4.33 7.72 -11.20
C GLY A 132 5.00 9.08 -11.22
N LEU A 133 4.31 10.12 -10.74
CA LEU A 133 4.89 11.46 -10.59
C LEU A 133 6.05 11.49 -9.57
N ALA A 134 5.94 10.73 -8.48
CA ALA A 134 6.97 10.65 -7.47
C ALA A 134 8.29 10.06 -8.00
N HIS A 135 8.24 9.13 -8.97
CA HIS A 135 9.45 8.61 -9.61
C HIS A 135 10.22 9.66 -10.42
N VAL A 136 9.56 10.74 -10.86
CA VAL A 136 10.20 11.85 -11.57
C VAL A 136 10.67 12.92 -10.59
N VAL A 137 9.84 13.28 -9.61
CA VAL A 137 10.17 14.33 -8.63
C VAL A 137 11.28 13.89 -7.67
N ALA A 138 11.29 12.61 -7.25
CA ALA A 138 12.27 12.04 -6.34
C ALA A 138 13.25 11.11 -7.08
N LEU A 139 13.60 11.44 -8.33
CA LEU A 139 14.37 10.58 -9.24
C LEU A 139 15.67 10.06 -8.63
N GLU A 140 16.47 10.91 -7.98
CA GLU A 140 17.72 10.51 -7.32
C GLU A 140 17.48 9.45 -6.23
N GLY A 141 16.45 9.66 -5.40
CA GLY A 141 16.04 8.70 -4.38
C GLY A 141 15.62 7.37 -5.01
N THR A 142 14.81 7.40 -6.07
CA THR A 142 14.37 6.19 -6.78
C THR A 142 15.55 5.46 -7.43
N MET A 143 16.47 6.16 -8.09
CA MET A 143 17.67 5.58 -8.70
C MET A 143 18.56 4.89 -7.67
N SER A 144 18.68 5.45 -6.47
CA SER A 144 19.47 4.87 -5.38
C SER A 144 18.94 3.51 -4.88
N MET A 145 17.68 3.20 -5.19
CA MET A 145 17.04 1.94 -4.84
C MET A 145 17.18 0.87 -5.92
N VAL A 146 17.68 1.21 -7.11
CA VAL A 146 17.88 0.25 -8.20
C VAL A 146 19.16 -0.55 -7.94
N PRO A 147 19.12 -1.90 -7.93
CA PRO A 147 20.33 -2.70 -7.71
C PRO A 147 21.36 -2.52 -8.82
N ALA A 148 22.63 -2.37 -8.44
CA ALA A 148 23.73 -2.17 -9.38
C ALA A 148 23.96 -3.32 -10.37
N TRP A 149 23.46 -4.52 -10.07
CA TRP A 149 23.57 -5.70 -10.94
C TRP A 149 22.46 -5.76 -12.00
N LEU A 150 21.39 -4.98 -11.88
CA LEU A 150 20.25 -5.02 -12.79
C LEU A 150 20.69 -4.43 -14.15
N PRO A 151 20.53 -5.15 -15.27
CA PRO A 151 20.99 -4.66 -16.57
C PRO A 151 20.22 -3.40 -16.98
N GLY A 152 20.92 -2.46 -17.60
CA GLY A 152 20.40 -1.12 -17.93
C GLY A 152 20.84 -0.07 -16.92
N ASP A 153 20.48 1.18 -17.17
CA ASP A 153 20.82 2.30 -16.30
C ASP A 153 19.76 2.50 -15.18
N ALA A 154 20.17 3.00 -14.01
CA ALA A 154 19.26 3.23 -12.89
C ALA A 154 18.16 4.25 -13.23
N MET A 155 18.48 5.27 -14.04
CA MET A 155 17.50 6.25 -14.52
C MET A 155 16.47 5.60 -15.43
N PHE A 156 16.89 4.66 -16.29
CA PHE A 156 15.96 3.91 -17.15
C PHE A 156 14.91 3.19 -16.30
N TRP A 157 15.34 2.43 -15.28
CA TRP A 157 14.41 1.68 -14.44
C TRP A 157 13.50 2.60 -13.62
N ALA A 158 14.03 3.68 -13.05
CA ALA A 158 13.23 4.67 -12.32
C ALA A 158 12.15 5.30 -13.21
N LEU A 159 12.48 5.69 -14.44
CA LEU A 159 11.52 6.27 -15.37
C LEU A 159 10.54 5.22 -15.92
N PHE A 160 11.02 4.00 -16.20
CA PHE A 160 10.18 2.90 -16.70
C PHE A 160 9.11 2.51 -15.69
N THR A 161 9.46 2.37 -14.41
CA THR A 161 8.50 2.01 -13.37
C THR A 161 7.59 3.19 -13.01
N GLY A 162 8.08 4.43 -13.12
CA GLY A 162 7.25 5.64 -13.06
C GLY A 162 6.18 5.67 -14.15
N ALA A 163 6.56 5.40 -15.40
CA ALA A 163 5.62 5.27 -16.52
C ALA A 163 4.65 4.09 -16.32
N GLY A 164 5.12 2.97 -15.77
CA GLY A 164 4.29 1.84 -15.38
C GLY A 164 3.19 2.22 -14.38
N HIS A 165 3.53 2.99 -13.35
CA HIS A 165 2.56 3.53 -12.39
C HIS A 165 1.53 4.45 -13.05
N LEU A 166 1.95 5.35 -13.94
CA LEU A 166 1.04 6.20 -14.70
C LEU A 166 0.08 5.36 -15.57
N ALA A 167 0.61 4.34 -16.26
CA ALA A 167 -0.19 3.44 -17.07
C ALA A 167 -1.23 2.67 -16.24
N VAL A 168 -0.84 2.19 -15.04
CA VAL A 168 -1.77 1.56 -14.08
C VAL A 168 -2.86 2.54 -13.67
N GLY A 169 -2.48 3.77 -13.29
CA GLY A 169 -3.42 4.81 -12.89
C GLY A 169 -4.45 5.13 -13.96
N ILE A 170 -3.99 5.39 -15.18
CA ILE A 170 -4.84 5.71 -16.33
C ILE A 170 -5.75 4.53 -16.67
N ALA A 171 -5.23 3.30 -16.73
CA ALA A 171 -6.02 2.10 -17.02
C ALA A 171 -7.14 1.88 -16.01
N LEU A 172 -6.88 2.13 -14.72
CA LEU A 172 -7.88 2.01 -13.66
C LEU A 172 -8.92 3.13 -13.69
N ILE A 173 -8.54 4.37 -14.01
CA ILE A 173 -9.48 5.50 -14.10
C ILE A 173 -10.39 5.36 -15.32
N VAL A 174 -9.82 5.01 -16.49
CA VAL A 174 -10.56 4.88 -17.76
C VAL A 174 -11.27 3.52 -17.88
N ASP A 175 -11.01 2.58 -16.98
CA ASP A 175 -11.56 1.21 -16.96
C ASP A 175 -11.17 0.34 -18.18
N ARG A 176 -10.07 0.69 -18.83
CA ARG A 176 -9.53 -0.02 -20.01
C ARG A 176 -8.33 -0.84 -19.58
N LEU A 177 -8.37 -2.14 -19.87
CA LEU A 177 -7.35 -3.10 -19.40
C LEU A 177 -7.18 -3.11 -17.86
N ALA A 178 -8.15 -2.59 -17.10
CA ALA A 178 -8.04 -2.37 -15.66
C ALA A 178 -7.60 -3.61 -14.86
N ILE A 179 -8.17 -4.79 -15.14
CA ILE A 179 -7.76 -6.03 -14.47
C ILE A 179 -6.31 -6.39 -14.82
N LEU A 180 -5.91 -6.31 -16.09
CA LEU A 180 -4.53 -6.57 -16.49
C LEU A 180 -3.56 -5.59 -15.81
N ALA A 181 -3.93 -4.30 -15.75
CA ALA A 181 -3.16 -3.27 -15.06
C ALA A 181 -2.96 -3.60 -13.57
N THR A 182 -3.98 -4.13 -12.88
CA THR A 182 -3.79 -4.58 -11.49
C THR A 182 -2.78 -5.72 -11.37
N ARG A 183 -2.73 -6.65 -12.34
CA ARG A 183 -1.78 -7.77 -12.30
C ARG A 183 -0.35 -7.32 -12.57
N LEU A 184 -0.15 -6.51 -13.59
CA LEU A 184 1.17 -5.96 -13.94
C LEU A 184 1.67 -5.00 -12.86
N GLY A 185 0.82 -4.15 -12.30
CA GLY A 185 1.18 -3.28 -11.18
C GLY A 185 1.51 -4.07 -9.91
N SER A 186 0.76 -5.13 -9.59
CA SER A 186 1.12 -6.02 -8.47
C SER A 186 2.44 -6.76 -8.71
N LEU A 187 2.73 -7.19 -9.94
CA LEU A 187 4.03 -7.75 -10.30
C LEU A 187 5.16 -6.72 -10.11
N MET A 188 4.92 -5.47 -10.50
CA MET A 188 5.88 -4.38 -10.29
C MET A 188 6.18 -4.16 -8.79
N TYR A 189 5.16 -4.15 -7.93
CA TYR A 189 5.39 -4.10 -6.47
C TYR A 189 6.15 -5.33 -5.94
N LEU A 190 5.92 -6.52 -6.51
CA LEU A 190 6.68 -7.70 -6.15
C LEU A 190 8.16 -7.53 -6.48
N CYS A 191 8.47 -6.99 -7.67
CA CYS A 191 9.83 -6.66 -8.07
C CYS A 191 10.45 -5.61 -7.14
N PHE A 192 9.73 -4.56 -6.73
CA PHE A 192 10.23 -3.59 -5.76
C PHE A 192 10.54 -4.23 -4.41
N ALA A 193 9.65 -5.06 -3.88
CA ALA A 193 9.89 -5.77 -2.63
C ALA A 193 11.13 -6.67 -2.75
N ALA A 194 11.25 -7.43 -3.84
CA ALA A 194 12.31 -8.41 -4.04
C ALA A 194 13.68 -7.77 -4.37
N PHE A 195 13.72 -6.67 -5.12
CA PHE A 195 14.95 -6.10 -5.66
C PHE A 195 15.41 -4.86 -4.90
N ALA A 196 14.49 -3.98 -4.50
CA ALA A 196 14.87 -2.72 -3.83
C ALA A 196 14.97 -2.87 -2.31
N TRP A 197 14.01 -3.56 -1.68
CA TRP A 197 13.89 -3.59 -0.22
C TRP A 197 14.51 -4.83 0.44
N LEU A 198 14.14 -6.03 -0.05
CA LEU A 198 14.51 -7.29 0.58
C LEU A 198 16.04 -7.50 0.66
N PRO A 199 16.87 -7.18 -0.35
CA PRO A 199 18.31 -7.39 -0.26
C PRO A 199 18.94 -6.57 0.87
N GLY A 200 18.48 -5.33 1.06
CA GLY A 200 18.91 -4.48 2.17
C GLY A 200 18.47 -5.04 3.52
N ALA A 201 17.24 -5.54 3.62
CA ALA A 201 16.72 -6.14 4.85
C ALA A 201 17.48 -7.42 5.23
N VAL A 202 17.88 -8.25 4.26
CA VAL A 202 18.65 -9.48 4.49
C VAL A 202 20.10 -9.18 4.88
N THR A 203 20.73 -8.19 4.24
CA THR A 203 22.13 -7.82 4.53
C THR A 203 22.30 -7.02 5.82
N HIS A 204 21.24 -6.33 6.27
CA HIS A 204 21.22 -5.53 7.50
C HIS A 204 19.98 -5.92 8.35
N PRO A 205 19.95 -7.14 8.90
CA PRO A 205 18.75 -7.71 9.51
C PRO A 205 18.27 -6.98 10.78
N ASP A 206 19.16 -6.23 11.43
CA ASP A 206 18.89 -5.38 12.59
C ASP A 206 18.19 -4.04 12.22
N GLN A 207 18.23 -3.65 10.94
CA GLN A 207 17.60 -2.42 10.46
C GLN A 207 16.13 -2.66 10.08
N TRP A 208 15.25 -2.71 11.08
CA TRP A 208 13.80 -2.98 10.93
C TRP A 208 13.06 -2.09 9.94
N LEU A 209 13.55 -0.87 9.69
CA LEU A 209 13.03 0.01 8.66
C LEU A 209 13.00 -0.63 7.26
N ARG A 210 14.01 -1.46 6.95
CA ARG A 210 14.12 -2.16 5.65
C ARG A 210 13.13 -3.31 5.54
N TRP A 211 12.90 -4.03 6.63
CA TRP A 211 11.85 -5.04 6.73
C TRP A 211 10.46 -4.40 6.59
N ALA A 212 10.24 -3.26 7.23
CA ALA A 212 9.00 -2.49 7.11
C ALA A 212 8.76 -2.05 5.65
N GLY A 213 9.79 -1.56 4.96
CA GLY A 213 9.70 -1.21 3.53
C GLY A 213 9.40 -2.39 2.61
N THR A 214 9.98 -3.56 2.88
CA THR A 214 9.61 -4.79 2.15
C THR A 214 8.14 -5.13 2.39
N ALA A 215 7.69 -5.11 3.65
CA ALA A 215 6.35 -5.54 4.02
C ALA A 215 5.25 -4.58 3.55
N ILE A 216 5.42 -3.26 3.67
CA ILE A 216 4.45 -2.28 3.16
C ILE A 216 4.32 -2.32 1.65
N THR A 217 5.42 -2.61 0.93
CA THR A 217 5.38 -2.85 -0.51
C THR A 217 4.51 -4.06 -0.87
N LEU A 218 4.59 -5.14 -0.08
CA LEU A 218 3.71 -6.31 -0.23
C LEU A 218 2.26 -6.05 0.19
N VAL A 219 2.03 -5.12 1.11
CA VAL A 219 0.68 -4.63 1.46
C VAL A 219 0.08 -3.88 0.27
N MET A 220 0.81 -2.97 -0.37
CA MET A 220 0.36 -2.25 -1.56
C MET A 220 0.11 -3.18 -2.76
N LEU A 221 0.99 -4.18 -2.97
CA LEU A 221 0.78 -5.26 -3.92
C LEU A 221 -0.57 -5.94 -3.68
N SER A 222 -0.82 -6.36 -2.43
CA SER A 222 -2.03 -7.07 -2.03
C SER A 222 -3.27 -6.21 -2.23
N ALA A 223 -3.19 -4.92 -1.93
CA ALA A 223 -4.26 -3.97 -2.12
C ALA A 223 -4.65 -3.84 -3.60
N LEU A 224 -3.67 -3.67 -4.49
CA LEU A 224 -3.92 -3.59 -5.94
C LEU A 224 -4.53 -4.89 -6.47
N TRP A 225 -4.02 -6.03 -6.02
CA TRP A 225 -4.53 -7.33 -6.45
C TRP A 225 -6.00 -7.52 -6.07
N LEU A 226 -6.36 -7.10 -4.84
CA LEU A 226 -7.73 -7.16 -4.31
C LEU A 226 -8.68 -6.23 -5.08
N VAL A 227 -8.24 -5.03 -5.46
CA VAL A 227 -9.00 -4.16 -6.38
C VAL A 227 -9.29 -4.89 -7.69
N GLY A 228 -8.28 -5.56 -8.27
CA GLY A 228 -8.44 -6.35 -9.49
C GLY A 228 -9.43 -7.51 -9.35
N ASP A 229 -9.37 -8.24 -8.23
CA ASP A 229 -10.32 -9.31 -7.92
C ASP A 229 -11.75 -8.78 -7.77
N TYR A 230 -11.90 -7.62 -7.13
CA TYR A 230 -13.20 -6.98 -6.95
C TYR A 230 -13.83 -6.55 -8.28
N LEU A 231 -13.03 -6.02 -9.21
CA LEU A 231 -13.46 -5.74 -10.59
C LEU A 231 -13.87 -7.01 -11.33
N ARG A 232 -13.04 -8.06 -11.28
CA ARG A 232 -13.30 -9.33 -11.97
C ARG A 232 -14.63 -9.96 -11.53
N LEU A 233 -14.84 -10.05 -10.22
CA LEU A 233 -16.06 -10.63 -9.64
C LEU A 233 -17.30 -9.80 -10.00
N SER A 234 -17.18 -8.47 -10.04
CA SER A 234 -18.30 -7.63 -10.45
C SER A 234 -18.67 -7.80 -11.93
N ARG A 235 -17.69 -7.98 -12.81
CA ARG A 235 -17.94 -8.19 -14.24
C ARG A 235 -18.59 -9.54 -14.52
N GLN A 236 -18.21 -10.59 -13.78
CA GLN A 236 -18.84 -11.92 -13.91
C GLN A 236 -20.33 -11.90 -13.55
N ARG A 237 -20.69 -11.24 -12.45
CA ARG A 237 -22.10 -11.10 -12.02
C ARG A 237 -23.00 -10.28 -12.95
N ASN A 238 -22.42 -9.50 -13.87
CA ASN A 238 -23.20 -8.72 -14.84
C ASN A 238 -23.45 -9.49 -16.15
N VAL A 239 -22.83 -10.67 -16.31
CA VAL A 239 -22.98 -11.54 -17.49
C VAL A 239 -23.91 -12.73 -17.19
N GLU A 240 -24.07 -13.08 -15.91
CA GLU A 240 -25.07 -14.02 -15.39
C GLU A 240 -26.43 -13.33 -15.22
#